data_AF-A0A9Q2QSJ8-F1
#
_entry.id   AF-A0A9Q2QSJ8-F1
#
_cell.length_a   1.000
_cell.length_b   1.000
_cell.length_c   1.000
_cell.angle_alpha   90.00
_cell.angle_beta   90.00
_cell.angle_gamma   90.00
#
_symmetry.space_group_name_H-M   'P 1'
#
loop_
_entity.id
_entity.type
_entity.pdbx_description
1 polymer ?
#
loop_
_entity_poly.entity_id
_entity_poly.type
_entity_poly.pdbx_seq_one_letter_code
_entity_poly.pdbx_strand_id
1 'polypeptide(L)'
;MHLPIKTKKSSRALYLGLGIWIAALASTSPVRAETEPDPLPLPSLSTLPAQAPDVPWPTQTWPRAATPAKLEQVLQTALGTTPQKGLENVRATLVVRKGKVIAEAYKQGFSDTTPFPSWSMAKSVTHALMGILVRDGQLALDKPAPIDIWHRSSHDQRGFITLDHLLRMQSGLSFEEVYDDPEKSHALPMLFGIGRLNTGGYAASLPIKHAPGTHWSYSSGTSNILGWIMRRALSTDRNSQASHAFMERALLQPIGIRNAVPEFDRSGSFIGSSYINMTAQDWAR
;
A
#
# COMPACT_ATOMS: atom_id res chain seq x y z
N MET A 1 -20.30 50.17 29.27
CA MET A 1 -19.81 48.85 29.72
C MET A 1 -20.29 47.83 28.69
N HIS A 2 -19.46 47.53 27.69
CA HIS A 2 -19.79 46.64 26.56
C HIS A 2 -19.21 45.25 26.86
N LEU A 3 -20.08 44.23 26.97
CA LEU A 3 -19.69 42.83 27.08
C LEU A 3 -19.64 42.21 25.67
N PRO A 4 -18.54 41.55 25.26
CA PRO A 4 -18.44 40.94 23.95
C PRO A 4 -19.03 39.51 23.93
N ILE A 5 -19.86 39.25 22.93
CA ILE A 5 -20.38 37.93 22.56
C ILE A 5 -19.26 37.15 21.85
N LYS A 6 -18.74 36.09 22.49
CA LYS A 6 -17.88 35.10 21.81
C LYS A 6 -18.75 34.05 21.11
N THR A 7 -18.79 34.09 19.78
CA THR A 7 -19.37 33.03 18.95
C THR A 7 -18.38 31.87 18.83
N LYS A 8 -18.71 30.74 19.47
CA LYS A 8 -17.98 29.48 19.37
C LYS A 8 -18.59 28.67 18.22
N LYS A 9 -18.05 28.77 17.01
CA LYS A 9 -18.37 27.82 15.92
C LYS A 9 -17.65 26.51 16.20
N SER A 10 -18.36 25.52 16.71
CA SER A 10 -17.92 24.12 16.72
C SER A 10 -18.65 23.37 15.62
N SER A 11 -17.95 23.08 14.54
CA SER A 11 -18.38 22.10 13.53
C SER A 11 -17.30 21.01 13.51
N ARG A 12 -17.40 20.04 14.42
CA ARG A 12 -16.59 18.82 14.37
C ARG A 12 -17.26 17.87 13.38
N ALA A 13 -16.70 17.75 12.18
CA ALA A 13 -16.98 16.61 11.32
C ALA A 13 -16.29 15.38 11.94
N LEU A 14 -17.10 14.42 12.40
CA LEU A 14 -16.62 13.15 12.91
C LEU A 14 -16.25 12.27 11.71
N TYR A 15 -14.98 12.25 11.33
CA TYR A 15 -14.45 11.21 10.46
C TYR A 15 -13.92 10.09 11.35
N LEU A 16 -14.64 8.96 11.38
CA LEU A 16 -14.24 7.73 12.07
C LEU A 16 -13.05 7.11 11.32
N GLY A 17 -11.84 7.58 11.65
CA GLY A 17 -10.58 6.98 11.24
C GLY A 17 -10.32 5.71 12.05
N LEU A 18 -10.35 4.56 11.38
CA LEU A 18 -9.85 3.29 11.91
C LEU A 18 -8.32 3.31 11.84
N GLY A 19 -7.68 3.80 12.90
CA GLY A 19 -6.23 3.82 13.05
C GLY A 19 -5.67 2.45 13.43
N ILE A 20 -4.58 2.07 12.77
CA ILE A 20 -3.71 0.96 13.12
C ILE A 20 -2.91 1.37 14.37
N TRP A 21 -2.94 0.58 15.44
CA TRP A 21 -2.09 0.77 16.61
C TRP A 21 -0.79 -0.01 16.43
N ILE A 22 0.34 0.70 16.34
CA ILE A 22 1.68 0.13 16.57
C ILE A 22 2.14 0.63 17.95
N ALA A 23 2.32 -0.30 18.90
CA ALA A 23 2.92 0.00 20.17
C ALA A 23 4.45 0.06 20.01
N ALA A 24 5.03 1.26 20.08
CA ALA A 24 6.48 1.44 20.22
C ALA A 24 6.79 1.85 21.66
N LEU A 25 7.58 1.04 22.36
CA LEU A 25 8.20 1.39 23.63
C LEU A 25 9.26 2.47 23.35
N ALA A 26 9.00 3.71 23.76
CA ALA A 26 9.95 4.82 23.63
C ALA A 26 10.95 4.81 24.79
N SER A 27 12.22 4.54 24.50
CA SER A 27 13.34 4.94 25.36
C SER A 27 13.77 6.36 25.00
N THR A 28 13.72 7.28 25.96
CA THR A 28 14.16 8.66 25.77
C THR A 28 15.67 8.76 25.87
N SER A 29 16.35 9.01 24.75
CA SER A 29 17.72 9.53 24.73
C SER A 29 17.82 10.58 23.62
N PRO A 30 18.55 11.69 23.84
CA PRO A 30 18.64 12.77 22.87
C PRO A 30 19.41 12.32 21.62
N VAL A 31 18.82 12.52 20.45
CA VAL A 31 19.44 12.21 19.15
C VAL A 31 20.52 13.25 18.85
N ARG A 32 21.78 12.80 18.84
CA ARG A 32 22.93 13.55 18.34
C ARG A 32 22.85 13.55 16.81
N ALA A 33 23.20 14.67 16.16
CA ALA A 33 23.30 14.74 14.71
C ALA A 33 24.33 13.73 14.20
N GLU A 34 23.86 12.61 13.65
CA GLU A 34 24.68 11.64 12.94
C GLU A 34 24.85 12.10 11.50
N THR A 35 26.10 12.05 11.03
CA THR A 35 26.50 12.26 9.64
C THR A 35 25.72 11.35 8.70
N GLU A 36 25.35 11.85 7.51
CA GLU A 36 24.57 11.08 6.53
C GLU A 36 25.18 9.67 6.33
N PRO A 37 24.40 8.60 6.53
CA PRO A 37 24.89 7.25 6.27
C PRO A 37 25.11 7.10 4.76
N ASP A 38 26.24 6.48 4.39
CA ASP A 38 26.50 6.06 3.02
C ASP A 38 25.29 5.32 2.43
N PRO A 39 24.98 5.49 1.13
CA PRO A 39 23.91 4.74 0.48
C PRO A 39 24.20 3.25 0.66
N LEU A 40 23.33 2.58 1.42
CA LEU A 40 23.48 1.16 1.72
C LEU A 40 23.61 0.38 0.40
N PRO A 41 24.65 -0.46 0.25
CA PRO A 41 24.76 -1.32 -0.93
C PRO A 41 23.49 -2.16 -1.05
N LEU A 42 22.96 -2.30 -2.28
CA LEU A 42 21.79 -3.14 -2.53
C LEU A 42 22.10 -4.54 -1.96
N PRO A 43 21.35 -5.01 -0.95
CA PRO A 43 21.64 -6.29 -0.33
C PRO A 43 21.57 -7.39 -1.40
N SER A 44 22.53 -8.31 -1.38
CA SER A 44 22.42 -9.53 -2.18
C SER A 44 21.12 -10.23 -1.78
N LEU A 45 20.13 -10.23 -2.66
CA LEU A 45 18.85 -10.85 -2.37
C LEU A 45 19.07 -12.36 -2.19
N SER A 46 18.91 -12.83 -0.95
CA SER A 46 18.86 -14.27 -0.67
C SER A 46 17.74 -14.88 -1.50
N THR A 47 18.02 -15.98 -2.20
CA THR A 47 16.97 -16.73 -2.89
C THR A 47 15.93 -17.17 -1.87
N LEU A 48 14.67 -16.78 -2.08
CA LEU A 48 13.57 -17.31 -1.27
C LEU A 48 13.53 -18.83 -1.40
N PRO A 49 13.23 -19.57 -0.32
CA PRO A 49 13.10 -21.02 -0.40
C PRO A 49 12.01 -21.39 -1.39
N ALA A 50 12.26 -22.44 -2.17
CA ALA A 50 11.23 -23.02 -3.03
C ALA A 50 10.06 -23.49 -2.16
N GLN A 51 8.85 -23.42 -2.74
CA GLN A 51 7.68 -23.98 -2.10
C GLN A 51 7.87 -25.49 -1.88
N ALA A 52 7.48 -25.97 -0.70
CA ALA A 52 7.57 -27.39 -0.38
C ALA A 52 6.71 -28.23 -1.37
N PRO A 53 7.20 -29.37 -1.88
CA PRO A 53 6.48 -30.18 -2.88
C PRO A 53 5.12 -30.72 -2.42
N ASP A 54 4.91 -30.82 -1.11
CA ASP A 54 3.68 -31.30 -0.48
C ASP A 54 2.63 -30.20 -0.25
N VAL A 55 2.98 -28.93 -0.53
CA VAL A 55 2.05 -27.81 -0.50
C VAL A 55 1.36 -27.73 -1.87
N PRO A 56 0.06 -28.01 -1.99
CA PRO A 56 -0.65 -27.79 -3.23
C PRO A 56 -0.80 -26.26 -3.43
N TRP A 57 -0.19 -25.71 -4.48
CA TRP A 57 -0.31 -24.31 -4.88
C TRP A 57 -0.02 -24.15 -6.38
N PRO A 58 -0.68 -23.22 -7.08
CA PRO A 58 -1.87 -22.47 -6.66
C PRO A 58 -3.08 -23.38 -6.46
N THR A 59 -4.02 -23.01 -5.59
CA THR A 59 -5.25 -23.78 -5.33
C THR A 59 -6.50 -22.97 -5.63
N GLN A 60 -7.58 -23.66 -6.04
CA GLN A 60 -8.89 -23.02 -6.18
C GLN A 60 -9.53 -22.75 -4.81
N THR A 61 -9.37 -23.68 -3.87
CA THR A 61 -9.82 -23.57 -2.48
C THR A 61 -8.68 -23.92 -1.53
N TRP A 62 -8.64 -23.25 -0.38
CA TRP A 62 -7.62 -23.53 0.63
C TRP A 62 -7.81 -24.93 1.24
N PRO A 63 -6.76 -25.79 1.25
CA PRO A 63 -6.75 -26.95 2.11
C PRO A 63 -6.88 -26.51 3.57
N ARG A 64 -7.56 -27.32 4.40
CA ARG A 64 -7.77 -27.01 5.82
C ARG A 64 -7.14 -28.06 6.72
N ALA A 65 -6.75 -27.65 7.91
CA ALA A 65 -6.39 -28.56 9.00
C ALA A 65 -7.09 -28.13 10.29
N ALA A 66 -7.08 -29.01 11.30
CA ALA A 66 -7.72 -28.74 12.57
C ALA A 66 -7.14 -27.48 13.24
N THR A 67 -8.02 -26.62 13.75
CA THR A 67 -7.64 -25.44 14.51
C THR A 67 -7.03 -25.85 15.86
N PRO A 68 -5.79 -25.46 16.17
CA PRO A 68 -5.23 -25.64 17.50
C PRO A 68 -6.09 -24.93 18.55
N ALA A 69 -6.39 -25.59 19.68
CA ALA A 69 -7.26 -25.03 20.72
C ALA A 69 -6.81 -23.63 21.22
N LYS A 70 -5.50 -23.36 21.25
CA LYS A 70 -4.96 -22.04 21.58
C LYS A 70 -5.33 -20.97 20.53
N LEU A 71 -5.32 -21.31 19.24
CA LEU A 71 -5.76 -20.38 18.19
C LEU A 71 -7.26 -20.14 18.26
N GLU A 72 -8.06 -21.17 18.54
CA GLU A 72 -9.50 -21.00 18.78
C GLU A 72 -9.77 -19.95 19.88
N GLN A 73 -9.08 -20.06 21.02
CA GLN A 73 -9.19 -19.09 22.11
C GLN A 73 -8.81 -17.65 21.70
N VAL A 74 -7.73 -17.51 20.91
CA VAL A 74 -7.31 -16.21 20.36
C VAL A 74 -8.38 -15.64 19.42
N LEU A 75 -8.94 -16.46 18.53
CA LEU A 75 -10.01 -16.03 17.63
C LEU A 75 -11.26 -15.59 18.40
N GLN A 76 -11.67 -16.33 19.44
CA GLN A 76 -12.81 -15.94 20.27
C GLN A 76 -12.56 -14.61 21.01
N THR A 77 -11.33 -14.39 21.47
CA THR A 77 -10.95 -13.15 22.15
C THR A 77 -10.93 -11.95 21.19
N ALA A 78 -10.54 -12.16 19.94
CA ALA A 78 -10.45 -11.10 18.94
C ALA A 78 -11.80 -10.80 18.23
N LEU A 79 -12.61 -11.83 17.99
CA LEU A 79 -13.74 -11.78 17.07
C LEU A 79 -15.06 -12.33 17.64
N GLY A 80 -15.06 -12.80 18.88
CA GLY A 80 -16.26 -13.26 19.57
C GLY A 80 -17.30 -12.16 19.80
N THR A 81 -18.42 -12.50 20.42
CA THR A 81 -19.52 -11.54 20.68
C THR A 81 -19.11 -10.36 21.56
N THR A 82 -18.10 -10.57 22.41
CA THR A 82 -17.50 -9.55 23.28
C THR A 82 -15.99 -9.53 23.07
N PRO A 83 -15.48 -8.88 22.00
CA PRO A 83 -14.05 -8.79 21.74
C PRO A 83 -13.29 -8.12 22.90
N GLN A 84 -12.03 -8.51 23.10
CA GLN A 84 -11.14 -7.82 24.00
C GLN A 84 -10.98 -6.35 23.59
N LYS A 85 -10.86 -5.47 24.58
CA LYS A 85 -10.61 -4.05 24.38
C LYS A 85 -9.40 -3.82 23.45
N GLY A 86 -9.57 -3.01 22.42
CA GLY A 86 -8.57 -2.74 21.37
C GLY A 86 -8.70 -3.63 20.13
N LEU A 87 -9.50 -4.70 20.17
CA LEU A 87 -9.73 -5.61 19.02
C LEU A 87 -11.13 -5.45 18.42
N GLU A 88 -11.90 -4.46 18.85
CA GLU A 88 -13.29 -4.26 18.45
C GLU A 88 -13.44 -4.04 16.93
N ASN A 89 -12.36 -3.62 16.27
CA ASN A 89 -12.34 -3.30 14.84
C ASN A 89 -11.78 -4.43 13.97
N VAL A 90 -11.32 -5.55 14.55
CA VAL A 90 -10.92 -6.72 13.77
C VAL A 90 -12.16 -7.30 13.11
N ARG A 91 -12.10 -7.52 11.79
CA ARG A 91 -13.25 -8.02 11.00
C ARG A 91 -13.05 -9.44 10.50
N ALA A 92 -11.80 -9.82 10.26
CA ALA A 92 -11.40 -11.14 9.81
C ALA A 92 -10.02 -11.46 10.39
N THR A 93 -9.77 -12.74 10.65
CA THR A 93 -8.44 -13.26 10.96
C THR A 93 -8.30 -14.61 10.29
N LEU A 94 -7.19 -14.82 9.59
CA LEU A 94 -6.89 -16.05 8.89
C LEU A 94 -5.42 -16.41 9.11
N VAL A 95 -5.15 -17.68 9.37
CA VAL A 95 -3.79 -18.20 9.57
C VAL A 95 -3.57 -19.38 8.63
N VAL A 96 -2.59 -19.25 7.74
CA VAL A 96 -2.09 -20.34 6.90
C VAL A 96 -0.80 -20.89 7.49
N ARG A 97 -0.70 -22.22 7.57
CA ARG A 97 0.53 -22.91 7.98
C ARG A 97 0.75 -24.12 7.08
N LYS A 98 1.93 -24.21 6.47
CA LYS A 98 2.29 -25.30 5.53
C LYS A 98 1.23 -25.50 4.43
N GLY A 99 0.77 -24.41 3.83
CA GLY A 99 -0.21 -24.46 2.74
C GLY A 99 -1.64 -24.81 3.15
N LYS A 100 -1.96 -24.84 4.46
CA LYS A 100 -3.31 -25.14 4.96
C LYS A 100 -3.81 -24.00 5.83
N VAL A 101 -5.08 -23.63 5.69
CA VAL A 101 -5.77 -22.78 6.66
C VAL A 101 -5.96 -23.58 7.95
N ILE A 102 -5.38 -23.07 9.04
CA ILE A 102 -5.43 -23.68 10.37
C ILE A 102 -6.24 -22.85 11.37
N ALA A 103 -6.69 -21.68 10.98
CA ALA A 103 -7.57 -20.82 11.79
C ALA A 103 -8.18 -19.78 10.84
N GLU A 104 -9.49 -19.57 10.93
CA GLU A 104 -10.19 -18.54 10.17
C GLU A 104 -11.45 -18.16 10.94
N ALA A 105 -11.63 -16.87 11.20
CA ALA A 105 -12.83 -16.36 11.83
C ALA A 105 -13.16 -14.96 11.30
N TYR A 106 -14.44 -14.63 11.41
CA TYR A 106 -15.01 -13.38 10.96
C TYR A 106 -15.87 -12.78 12.06
N LYS A 107 -15.86 -11.44 12.14
CA LYS A 107 -16.78 -10.72 13.02
C LYS A 107 -18.20 -10.89 12.49
N GLN A 108 -19.19 -10.85 13.38
CA GLN A 108 -20.60 -10.90 12.99
C GLN A 108 -20.91 -9.89 11.85
N GLY A 109 -21.55 -10.38 10.79
CA GLY A 109 -21.87 -9.61 9.59
C GLY A 109 -20.80 -9.69 8.48
N PHE A 110 -19.67 -10.35 8.72
CA PHE A 110 -18.63 -10.63 7.73
C PHE A 110 -18.51 -12.14 7.48
N SER A 111 -17.96 -12.50 6.33
CA SER A 111 -17.77 -13.88 5.88
C SER A 111 -16.50 -14.02 5.02
N ASP A 112 -16.19 -15.26 4.64
CA ASP A 112 -15.14 -15.62 3.70
C ASP A 112 -15.32 -15.04 2.29
N THR A 113 -16.55 -14.70 1.92
CA THR A 113 -16.86 -14.01 0.67
C THR A 113 -16.81 -12.48 0.79
N THR A 114 -16.54 -11.91 1.96
CA THR A 114 -16.54 -10.45 2.13
C THR A 114 -15.22 -9.85 1.65
N PRO A 115 -15.23 -8.94 0.67
CA PRO A 115 -14.03 -8.21 0.28
C PRO A 115 -13.71 -7.12 1.31
N PHE A 116 -12.44 -7.03 1.71
CA PHE A 116 -11.93 -6.03 2.64
C PHE A 116 -11.06 -5.01 1.92
N PRO A 117 -11.16 -3.71 2.30
CA PRO A 117 -10.27 -2.68 1.76
C PRO A 117 -8.84 -2.92 2.22
N SER A 118 -7.93 -2.91 1.26
CA SER A 118 -6.49 -3.14 1.49
C SER A 118 -5.80 -2.03 2.25
N TRP A 119 -6.20 -0.78 1.97
CA TRP A 119 -5.35 0.37 2.24
C TRP A 119 -3.92 0.07 1.76
N SER A 120 -2.93 0.34 2.60
CA SER A 120 -1.52 0.20 2.27
C SER A 120 -1.07 -1.22 1.91
N MET A 121 -1.86 -2.27 2.16
CA MET A 121 -1.56 -3.61 1.65
C MET A 121 -1.48 -3.64 0.11
N ALA A 122 -2.20 -2.75 -0.58
CA ALA A 122 -2.14 -2.58 -2.03
C ALA A 122 -0.72 -2.28 -2.55
N LYS A 123 0.14 -1.69 -1.70
CA LYS A 123 1.52 -1.37 -2.07
C LYS A 123 2.30 -2.65 -2.36
N SER A 124 2.10 -3.71 -1.60
CA SER A 124 2.78 -5.00 -1.84
C SER A 124 2.40 -5.58 -3.21
N VAL A 125 1.13 -5.49 -3.60
CA VAL A 125 0.65 -5.87 -4.94
C VAL A 125 1.33 -5.00 -6.01
N THR A 126 1.42 -3.69 -5.79
CA THR A 126 2.11 -2.76 -6.70
C THR A 126 3.59 -3.12 -6.86
N HIS A 127 4.31 -3.43 -5.78
CA HIS A 127 5.72 -3.83 -5.84
C HIS A 127 5.91 -5.13 -6.61
N ALA A 128 5.04 -6.13 -6.38
CA ALA A 128 5.08 -7.39 -7.12
C ALA A 128 4.89 -7.17 -8.63
N LEU A 129 3.92 -6.33 -9.02
CA LEU A 129 3.66 -5.97 -10.42
C LEU A 129 4.85 -5.23 -11.06
N MET A 130 5.49 -4.32 -10.32
CA MET A 130 6.70 -3.64 -10.80
C MET A 130 7.85 -4.63 -10.97
N GLY A 131 8.03 -5.55 -10.02
CA GLY A 131 9.02 -6.62 -10.12
C GLY A 131 8.80 -7.51 -11.35
N ILE A 132 7.55 -7.84 -11.68
CA ILE A 132 7.20 -8.58 -12.89
C ILE A 132 7.58 -7.79 -14.15
N LEU A 133 7.23 -6.50 -14.23
CA LEU A 133 7.60 -5.66 -15.38
C LEU A 133 9.12 -5.53 -15.55
N VAL A 134 9.87 -5.45 -14.44
CA VAL A 134 11.34 -5.44 -14.47
C VAL A 134 11.88 -6.78 -14.97
N ARG A 135 11.39 -7.90 -14.42
CA ARG A 135 11.78 -9.26 -14.86
C ARG A 135 11.51 -9.46 -16.35
N ASP A 136 10.38 -8.95 -16.84
CA ASP A 136 9.96 -9.07 -18.23
C ASP A 136 10.65 -8.03 -19.15
N GLY A 137 11.59 -7.24 -18.63
CA GLY A 137 12.39 -6.27 -19.39
C GLY A 137 11.65 -5.00 -19.82
N GLN A 138 10.44 -4.76 -19.32
CA GLN A 138 9.65 -3.57 -19.65
C GLN A 138 10.06 -2.33 -18.84
N LEU A 139 10.65 -2.53 -17.67
CA LEU A 139 11.15 -1.48 -16.78
C LEU A 139 12.55 -1.84 -16.27
N ALA A 140 13.30 -0.83 -15.82
CA ALA A 140 14.62 -1.00 -15.23
C ALA A 140 14.69 -0.26 -13.88
N LEU A 141 15.33 -0.89 -12.89
CA LEU A 141 15.42 -0.37 -11.52
C LEU A 141 16.33 0.85 -11.39
N ASP A 142 17.48 0.79 -12.06
CA ASP A 142 18.59 1.74 -11.97
C ASP A 142 18.46 2.92 -12.95
N LYS A 143 17.44 2.92 -13.80
CA LYS A 143 17.17 4.00 -14.75
C LYS A 143 16.26 5.06 -14.12
N PRO A 144 16.39 6.33 -14.54
CA PRO A 144 15.42 7.36 -14.22
C PRO A 144 14.00 6.89 -14.53
N ALA A 145 13.07 7.18 -13.63
CA ALA A 145 11.67 6.85 -13.81
C ALA A 145 11.11 7.57 -15.05
N PRO A 146 10.27 6.91 -15.87
CA PRO A 146 9.76 7.44 -17.13
C PRO A 146 8.59 8.42 -16.91
N ILE A 147 8.87 9.53 -16.22
CA ILE A 147 7.91 10.59 -15.89
C ILE A 147 8.27 11.86 -16.68
N ASP A 148 7.55 12.12 -17.77
CA ASP A 148 7.89 13.17 -18.74
C ASP A 148 8.16 14.55 -18.12
N ILE A 149 7.40 14.94 -17.08
CA ILE A 149 7.53 16.26 -16.44
C ILE A 149 8.85 16.44 -15.70
N TRP A 150 9.51 15.36 -15.27
CA TRP A 150 10.79 15.41 -14.55
C TRP A 150 11.99 15.59 -15.48
N HIS A 151 11.80 15.39 -16.79
CA HIS A 151 12.85 15.42 -17.80
C HIS A 151 12.78 16.65 -18.72
N ARG A 152 11.87 17.60 -18.44
CA ARG A 152 11.70 18.83 -19.25
C ARG A 152 12.85 19.82 -19.11
N SER A 153 13.64 19.72 -18.05
CA SER A 153 14.78 20.59 -17.76
C SER A 153 15.89 19.77 -17.11
N SER A 154 17.14 19.98 -17.54
CA SER A 154 18.33 19.37 -16.92
C SER A 154 18.57 19.83 -15.48
N HIS A 155 17.90 20.90 -15.04
CA HIS A 155 17.98 21.42 -13.67
C HIS A 155 16.95 20.80 -12.72
N ASP A 156 15.98 20.03 -13.25
CA ASP A 156 14.98 19.37 -12.42
C ASP A 156 15.59 18.10 -11.79
N GLN A 157 15.91 18.17 -10.50
CA GLN A 157 16.51 17.05 -9.77
C GLN A 157 15.60 15.82 -9.70
N ARG A 158 14.29 15.97 -9.95
CA ARG A 158 13.37 14.82 -10.04
C ARG A 158 13.72 13.91 -11.20
N GLY A 159 14.42 14.41 -12.23
CA GLY A 159 14.95 13.62 -13.33
C GLY A 159 15.96 12.54 -12.90
N PHE A 160 16.51 12.62 -11.67
CA PHE A 160 17.39 11.59 -11.11
C PHE A 160 16.66 10.56 -10.23
N ILE A 161 15.34 10.67 -10.04
CA ILE A 161 14.55 9.68 -9.31
C ILE A 161 14.47 8.41 -10.17
N THR A 162 15.01 7.30 -9.68
CA THR A 162 14.95 6.00 -10.34
C THR A 162 13.71 5.22 -9.93
N LEU A 163 13.42 4.13 -10.64
CA LEU A 163 12.36 3.21 -10.23
C LEU A 163 12.66 2.58 -8.86
N ASP A 164 13.92 2.26 -8.59
CA ASP A 164 14.39 1.74 -7.29
C ASP A 164 14.17 2.75 -6.15
N HIS A 165 14.44 4.05 -6.37
CA HIS A 165 14.12 5.09 -5.39
C HIS A 165 12.62 5.13 -5.06
N LEU A 166 11.75 4.95 -6.05
CA LEU A 166 10.30 4.89 -5.81
C LEU A 166 9.91 3.63 -5.01
N LEU A 167 10.41 2.46 -5.39
CA LEU A 167 10.12 1.20 -4.70
C LEU A 167 10.62 1.20 -3.24
N ARG A 168 11.69 1.94 -2.95
CA ARG A 168 12.24 2.06 -1.59
C ARG A 168 11.71 3.29 -0.83
N MET A 169 10.75 4.03 -1.41
CA MET A 169 10.19 5.26 -0.83
C MET A 169 11.26 6.31 -0.48
N GLN A 170 12.23 6.47 -1.39
CA GLN A 170 13.32 7.44 -1.31
C GLN A 170 13.30 8.43 -2.49
N SER A 171 12.10 8.81 -2.93
CA SER A 171 11.95 9.73 -4.06
C SER A 171 12.46 11.15 -3.76
N GLY A 172 12.52 11.54 -2.48
CA GLY A 172 12.86 12.89 -2.07
C GLY A 172 11.77 13.93 -2.35
N LEU A 173 10.60 13.54 -2.86
CA LEU A 173 9.46 14.43 -3.08
C LEU A 173 8.89 14.92 -1.75
N SER A 174 8.35 16.13 -1.72
CA SER A 174 7.76 16.77 -0.53
C SER A 174 6.39 16.20 -0.13
N PHE A 175 6.13 14.91 -0.39
CA PHE A 175 4.85 14.29 -0.09
C PHE A 175 4.67 14.13 1.42
N GLU A 176 3.56 14.63 1.97
CA GLU A 176 3.27 14.63 3.40
C GLU A 176 2.09 13.69 3.69
N GLU A 177 2.36 12.62 4.42
CA GLU A 177 1.43 11.53 4.73
C GLU A 177 0.65 11.80 6.03
N VAL A 178 -0.08 12.92 6.04
CA VAL A 178 -0.84 13.39 7.22
C VAL A 178 -2.33 13.09 7.03
N TYR A 179 -2.99 12.49 8.03
CA TYR A 179 -4.40 12.07 7.94
C TYR A 179 -5.33 12.77 8.93
N ASP A 180 -4.78 13.45 9.93
CA ASP A 180 -5.50 14.17 10.98
C ASP A 180 -5.56 15.69 10.75
N ASP A 181 -4.71 16.21 9.86
CA ASP A 181 -4.67 17.62 9.46
C ASP A 181 -4.72 17.76 7.92
N PRO A 182 -5.91 18.05 7.36
CA PRO A 182 -6.07 18.23 5.92
C PRO A 182 -5.24 19.37 5.31
N GLU A 183 -4.88 20.40 6.07
CA GLU A 183 -4.10 21.54 5.56
C GLU A 183 -2.64 21.19 5.32
N LYS A 184 -2.12 20.18 6.04
CA LYS A 184 -0.75 19.66 5.89
C LYS A 184 -0.67 18.40 5.04
N SER A 185 -1.80 17.88 4.58
CA SER A 185 -1.87 16.60 3.91
C SER A 185 -1.70 16.72 2.40
N HIS A 186 -0.82 15.90 1.83
CA HIS A 186 -0.85 15.61 0.40
C HIS A 186 -1.67 14.33 0.11
N ALA A 187 -1.80 13.42 1.07
CA ALA A 187 -2.54 12.16 0.91
C ALA A 187 -4.05 12.36 0.77
N LEU A 188 -4.66 13.21 1.60
CA LEU A 188 -6.10 13.46 1.59
C LEU A 188 -6.57 14.13 0.29
N PRO A 189 -5.99 15.25 -0.19
CA PRO A 189 -6.38 15.83 -1.48
C PRO A 189 -6.04 14.93 -2.67
N MET A 190 -5.01 14.09 -2.57
CA MET A 190 -4.68 13.10 -3.60
C MET A 190 -5.76 12.01 -3.71
N LEU A 191 -6.20 11.43 -2.59
CA LEU A 191 -7.12 10.28 -2.61
C LEU A 191 -8.59 10.70 -2.68
N PHE A 192 -8.96 11.80 -2.01
CA PHE A 192 -10.35 12.21 -1.84
C PHE A 192 -10.68 13.57 -2.47
N GLY A 193 -9.65 14.35 -2.83
CA GLY A 193 -9.80 15.67 -3.46
C GLY A 193 -9.63 15.63 -4.98
N ILE A 194 -9.14 16.74 -5.55
CA ILE A 194 -8.94 16.87 -6.99
C ILE A 194 -7.86 15.93 -7.54
N GLY A 195 -6.89 15.52 -6.70
CA GLY A 195 -5.82 14.62 -7.11
C GLY A 195 -6.33 13.22 -7.49
N ARG A 196 -7.53 12.82 -7.05
CA ARG A 196 -8.11 11.50 -7.32
C ARG A 196 -8.40 11.25 -8.81
N LEU A 197 -8.35 12.29 -9.63
CA LEU A 197 -8.52 12.20 -11.07
C LEU A 197 -7.25 11.66 -11.77
N ASN A 198 -6.08 11.88 -11.16
CA ASN A 198 -4.77 11.39 -11.61
C ASN A 198 -3.82 11.39 -10.41
N THR A 199 -3.88 10.32 -9.61
CA THR A 199 -3.20 10.21 -8.32
C THR A 199 -1.67 10.23 -8.48
N GLY A 200 -1.15 9.46 -9.44
CA GLY A 200 0.28 9.44 -9.74
C GLY A 200 0.78 10.76 -10.31
N GLY A 201 -0.01 11.41 -11.18
CA GLY A 201 0.32 12.73 -11.71
C GLY A 201 0.32 13.82 -10.64
N TYR A 202 -0.65 13.79 -9.72
CA TYR A 202 -0.68 14.69 -8.56
C TYR A 202 0.59 14.53 -7.73
N ALA A 203 0.92 13.30 -7.32
CA ALA A 203 2.11 13.03 -6.52
C ALA A 203 3.41 13.42 -7.24
N ALA A 204 3.53 13.12 -8.53
CA ALA A 204 4.71 13.46 -9.33
C ALA A 204 4.89 14.97 -9.54
N SER A 205 3.82 15.75 -9.41
CA SER A 205 3.88 17.21 -9.57
C SER A 205 4.51 17.93 -8.38
N LEU A 206 4.56 17.26 -7.22
CA LEU A 206 5.11 17.85 -6.01
C LEU A 206 6.60 18.21 -6.19
N PRO A 207 7.07 19.26 -5.49
CA PRO A 207 8.46 19.66 -5.55
C PRO A 207 9.35 18.61 -4.88
N ILE A 208 10.62 18.63 -5.26
CA ILE A 208 11.65 17.88 -4.56
C ILE A 208 12.05 18.62 -3.27
N LYS A 209 12.25 17.86 -2.18
CA LYS A 209 12.64 18.35 -0.85
C LYS A 209 14.01 17.82 -0.44
N HIS A 210 14.35 16.60 -0.88
CA HIS A 210 15.63 15.93 -0.62
C HIS A 210 16.20 15.36 -1.92
N ALA A 211 17.53 15.20 -1.99
CA ALA A 211 18.13 14.51 -3.12
C ALA A 211 17.58 13.08 -3.25
N PRO A 212 17.33 12.56 -4.47
CA PRO A 212 16.81 11.22 -4.65
C PRO A 212 17.74 10.16 -4.03
N GLY A 213 17.17 9.19 -3.32
CA GLY A 213 17.93 8.13 -2.65
C GLY A 213 18.49 8.48 -1.27
N THR A 214 18.50 9.75 -0.85
CA THR A 214 19.17 10.15 0.41
C THR A 214 18.23 10.21 1.61
N HIS A 215 16.91 10.27 1.39
CA HIS A 215 15.92 10.36 2.47
C HIS A 215 14.79 9.37 2.28
N TRP A 216 14.56 8.52 3.28
CA TRP A 216 13.39 7.64 3.32
C TRP A 216 12.18 8.39 3.89
N SER A 217 11.07 8.39 3.17
CA SER A 217 9.80 8.94 3.64
C SER A 217 8.65 8.07 3.16
N TYR A 218 7.87 7.53 4.10
CA TYR A 218 6.70 6.75 3.78
C TYR A 218 5.71 7.59 2.93
N SER A 219 5.37 7.09 1.74
CA SER A 219 4.64 7.88 0.74
C SER A 219 3.68 7.03 -0.09
N SER A 220 2.39 7.23 0.12
CA SER A 220 1.32 6.75 -0.76
C SER A 220 1.41 7.37 -2.15
N GLY A 221 1.87 8.63 -2.25
CA GLY A 221 2.12 9.29 -3.52
C GLY A 221 3.12 8.52 -4.39
N THR A 222 4.23 8.07 -3.79
CA THR A 222 5.26 7.28 -4.47
C THR A 222 4.68 5.98 -5.05
N SER A 223 3.81 5.28 -4.31
CA SER A 223 3.14 4.07 -4.83
C SER A 223 2.15 4.37 -5.97
N ASN A 224 1.47 5.52 -5.95
CA ASN A 224 0.59 5.91 -7.06
C ASN A 224 1.35 6.39 -8.30
N ILE A 225 2.57 6.93 -8.14
CA ILE A 225 3.49 7.16 -9.26
C ILE A 225 3.84 5.83 -9.94
N LEU A 226 4.11 4.76 -9.16
CA LEU A 226 4.33 3.42 -9.71
C LEU A 226 3.10 2.89 -10.48
N GLY A 227 1.89 3.08 -9.95
CA GLY A 227 0.65 2.75 -10.67
C GLY A 227 0.49 3.50 -11.99
N TRP A 228 0.94 4.76 -12.04
CA TRP A 228 0.95 5.58 -13.25
C TRP A 228 2.00 5.11 -14.27
N ILE A 229 3.22 4.78 -13.80
CA ILE A 229 4.29 4.19 -14.62
C ILE A 229 3.81 2.87 -15.23
N MET A 230 3.19 2.00 -14.43
CA MET A 230 2.63 0.72 -14.88
C MET A 230 1.69 0.91 -16.06
N ARG A 231 0.70 1.79 -15.92
CA ARG A 231 -0.30 2.05 -16.96
C ARG A 231 0.37 2.54 -18.25
N ARG A 232 1.37 3.42 -18.15
CA ARG A 232 2.11 3.95 -19.32
C ARG A 232 3.04 2.92 -19.98
N ALA A 233 3.63 2.01 -19.21
CA ALA A 233 4.45 0.93 -19.74
C ALA A 233 3.61 -0.07 -20.55
N LEU A 234 2.35 -0.27 -20.16
CA LEU A 234 1.45 -1.24 -20.77
C LEU A 234 0.64 -0.71 -21.95
N SER A 235 0.27 0.57 -21.96
CA SER A 235 -0.54 1.15 -23.03
C SER A 235 -0.46 2.69 -23.09
N THR A 236 -0.65 3.22 -24.30
CA THR A 236 -0.86 4.66 -24.56
C THR A 236 -2.27 5.13 -24.24
N ASP A 237 -3.24 4.21 -24.07
CA ASP A 237 -4.65 4.52 -23.82
C ASP A 237 -4.90 4.95 -22.38
N ARG A 238 -5.63 6.05 -22.19
CA ARG A 238 -5.90 6.64 -20.87
C ARG A 238 -7.10 5.97 -20.19
N ASN A 239 -7.03 4.65 -20.08
CA ASN A 239 -8.02 3.82 -19.40
C ASN A 239 -7.31 2.71 -18.59
N SER A 240 -8.08 1.96 -17.79
CA SER A 240 -7.57 0.93 -16.89
C SER A 240 -7.46 -0.46 -17.51
N GLN A 241 -7.91 -0.67 -18.76
CA GLN A 241 -8.07 -2.03 -19.31
C GLN A 241 -6.75 -2.80 -19.38
N ALA A 242 -5.69 -2.17 -19.90
CA ALA A 242 -4.38 -2.81 -20.02
C ALA A 242 -3.76 -3.13 -18.64
N SER A 243 -3.90 -2.20 -17.68
CA SER A 243 -3.47 -2.35 -16.29
C SER A 243 -4.22 -3.49 -15.60
N HIS A 244 -5.55 -3.50 -15.67
CA HIS A 244 -6.40 -4.53 -15.09
C HIS A 244 -6.08 -5.91 -15.68
N ALA A 245 -6.05 -6.02 -17.01
CA ALA A 245 -5.70 -7.26 -17.68
C ALA A 245 -4.28 -7.74 -17.34
N PHE A 246 -3.34 -6.82 -17.04
CA PHE A 246 -2.00 -7.18 -16.58
C PHE A 246 -2.00 -7.72 -15.17
N MET A 247 -2.68 -7.05 -14.25
CA MET A 247 -2.81 -7.50 -12.86
C MET A 247 -3.41 -8.91 -12.80
N GLU A 248 -4.49 -9.15 -13.54
CA GLU A 248 -5.14 -10.45 -13.66
C GLU A 248 -4.18 -11.53 -14.17
N ARG A 249 -3.60 -11.33 -15.36
CA ARG A 249 -2.81 -12.37 -16.03
C ARG A 249 -1.45 -12.63 -15.38
N ALA A 250 -0.82 -11.59 -14.83
CA ALA A 250 0.58 -11.64 -14.45
C ALA A 250 0.77 -11.96 -12.96
N LEU A 251 -0.21 -11.65 -12.11
CA LEU A 251 -0.10 -11.82 -10.67
C LEU A 251 -1.31 -12.55 -10.09
N LEU A 252 -2.53 -12.01 -10.23
CA LEU A 252 -3.69 -12.45 -9.45
C LEU A 252 -4.14 -13.87 -9.82
N GLN A 253 -4.42 -14.15 -11.10
CA GLN A 253 -4.86 -15.47 -11.54
C GLN A 253 -3.79 -16.55 -11.36
N PRO A 254 -2.49 -16.30 -11.68
CA PRO A 254 -1.42 -17.27 -11.44
C PRO A 254 -1.32 -17.75 -9.99
N ILE A 255 -1.64 -16.90 -9.01
CA ILE A 255 -1.62 -17.27 -7.58
C ILE A 255 -3.01 -17.65 -7.04
N GLY A 256 -4.03 -17.75 -7.91
CA GLY A 256 -5.36 -18.23 -7.55
C GLY A 256 -6.29 -17.18 -6.95
N ILE A 257 -5.95 -15.89 -7.02
CA ILE A 257 -6.84 -14.78 -6.67
C ILE A 257 -7.77 -14.52 -7.86
N ARG A 258 -9.09 -14.58 -7.64
CA ARG A 258 -10.09 -14.50 -8.74
C ARG A 258 -11.13 -13.39 -8.58
N ASN A 259 -11.29 -12.86 -7.38
CA ASN A 259 -12.36 -11.91 -7.06
C ASN A 259 -11.80 -10.59 -6.51
N ALA A 260 -10.53 -10.29 -6.82
CA ALA A 260 -9.96 -9.00 -6.47
C ALA A 260 -10.70 -7.88 -7.19
N VAL A 261 -10.91 -6.77 -6.49
CA VAL A 261 -11.53 -5.57 -7.06
C VAL A 261 -10.51 -4.44 -6.95
N PRO A 262 -9.55 -4.33 -7.89
CA PRO A 262 -8.64 -3.20 -7.96
C PRO A 262 -9.38 -1.96 -8.43
N GLU A 263 -9.07 -0.81 -7.84
CA GLU A 263 -9.63 0.48 -8.25
C GLU A 263 -8.59 1.34 -8.97
N PHE A 264 -9.06 2.08 -9.96
CA PHE A 264 -8.24 2.91 -10.82
C PHE A 264 -8.75 4.35 -10.78
N ASP A 265 -7.83 5.30 -10.86
CA ASP A 265 -8.22 6.70 -11.01
C ASP A 265 -8.77 6.99 -12.42
N ARG A 266 -9.28 8.21 -12.62
CA ARG A 266 -9.84 8.60 -13.92
C ARG A 266 -8.84 8.61 -15.07
N SER A 267 -7.54 8.60 -14.79
CA SER A 267 -6.50 8.48 -15.81
C SER A 267 -6.24 7.03 -16.25
N GLY A 268 -6.87 6.06 -15.57
CA GLY A 268 -6.68 4.62 -15.78
C GLY A 268 -5.54 4.02 -14.96
N SER A 269 -4.92 4.80 -14.07
CA SER A 269 -3.80 4.34 -13.25
C SER A 269 -4.33 3.60 -12.03
N PHE A 270 -3.71 2.46 -11.68
CA PHE A 270 -4.06 1.73 -10.46
C PHE A 270 -3.74 2.60 -9.24
N ILE A 271 -4.70 2.72 -8.31
CA ILE A 271 -4.50 3.44 -7.04
C ILE A 271 -3.76 2.50 -6.08
N GLY A 272 -2.53 2.19 -6.45
CA GLY A 272 -1.68 1.16 -5.85
C GLY A 272 -1.20 1.48 -4.45
N SER A 273 -1.46 2.68 -3.95
CA SER A 273 -1.24 3.00 -2.54
C SER A 273 -2.28 2.39 -1.62
N SER A 274 -3.52 2.16 -2.10
CA SER A 274 -4.68 2.04 -1.20
C SER A 274 -5.82 1.12 -1.63
N TYR A 275 -6.12 0.95 -2.92
CA TYR A 275 -7.44 0.43 -3.33
C TYR A 275 -7.39 -0.85 -4.17
N ILE A 276 -7.33 -1.99 -3.46
CA ILE A 276 -7.67 -3.30 -4.01
C ILE A 276 -8.43 -4.10 -2.97
N ASN A 277 -9.71 -4.33 -3.20
CA ASN A 277 -10.54 -5.05 -2.24
C ASN A 277 -10.42 -6.55 -2.52
N MET A 278 -10.10 -7.34 -1.50
CA MET A 278 -10.03 -8.81 -1.63
C MET A 278 -10.53 -9.49 -0.37
N THR A 279 -10.93 -10.76 -0.49
CA THR A 279 -11.28 -11.57 0.67
C THR A 279 -10.05 -11.84 1.56
N ALA A 280 -10.25 -12.22 2.82
CA ALA A 280 -9.14 -12.61 3.68
C ALA A 280 -8.34 -13.81 3.12
N GLN A 281 -9.04 -14.73 2.44
CA GLN A 281 -8.42 -15.88 1.77
C GLN A 281 -7.59 -15.47 0.55
N ASP A 282 -8.02 -14.47 -0.20
CA ASP A 282 -7.26 -13.93 -1.34
C ASP A 282 -6.01 -13.18 -0.88
N TRP A 283 -6.08 -12.42 0.23
CA TRP A 283 -4.88 -11.78 0.82
C TRP A 283 -3.85 -12.78 1.37
N ALA A 284 -4.29 -13.98 1.72
CA ALA A 284 -3.41 -15.04 2.17
C ALA A 284 -2.69 -15.75 1.01
N ARG A 285 -3.13 -15.51 -0.23
CA ARG A 285 -2.52 -16.04 -1.45
C ARG A 285 -1.34 -15.18 -1.88
#